data_AF-U6E0A1-F1
#
_entry.id   AF-U6E0A1-F1
#
_cell.length_a   1.000
_cell.length_b   1.000
_cell.length_c   1.000
_cell.angle_alpha   90.00
_cell.angle_beta   90.00
_cell.angle_gamma   90.00
#
_symmetry.space_group_name_H-M   'P 1'
#
loop_
_entity.id
_entity.type
_entity.pdbx_description
1 polymer ?
#
loop_
_entity_poly.entity_id
_entity_poly.type
_entity_poly.pdbx_seq_one_letter_code
_entity_poly.pdbx_strand_id
1 'polypeptide(L)'
;WAPFEAFPQERSSLSLVSLAGTLYAIGGFATLETESGELVPTELNDIWRYNEDEKKWEGVLREIAYAAGATFLPVRLNVLRLTKM
;
A
#
# COMPACT_ATOMS: atom_id res chain seq x y z
N TRP A 1 24.17 1.02 -3.23
CA TRP A 1 23.01 0.71 -2.39
C TRP A 1 23.20 1.34 -1.03
N ALA A 2 22.14 1.93 -0.48
CA ALA A 2 22.12 2.48 0.87
C ALA A 2 20.81 2.05 1.54
N PRO A 3 20.77 1.92 2.88
CA PRO A 3 19.54 1.61 3.60
C PRO A 3 18.46 2.69 3.38
N PHE A 4 17.20 2.26 3.45
CA PHE A 4 16.00 3.09 3.47
C PHE A 4 15.16 2.69 4.70
N GLU A 5 14.21 3.54 5.11
CA GLU A 5 13.33 3.23 6.23
C GLU A 5 12.56 1.93 5.99
N ALA A 6 12.68 1.00 6.93
CA ALA A 6 12.03 -0.30 6.83
C ALA A 6 10.50 -0.13 6.81
N PHE A 7 9.83 -0.90 5.96
CA PHE A 7 8.38 -0.92 5.97
C PHE A 7 7.89 -1.57 7.29
N PRO A 8 6.81 -1.08 7.94
CA PRO A 8 6.45 -1.49 9.30
C PRO A 8 6.02 -2.96 9.46
N GLN A 9 5.82 -3.68 8.36
CA GLN A 9 5.36 -5.06 8.36
C GLN A 9 6.02 -5.83 7.22
N GLU A 10 6.46 -7.07 7.45
CA GLU A 10 6.96 -7.91 6.36
C GLU A 10 5.82 -8.26 5.39
N ARG A 11 6.04 -8.00 4.10
CA ARG A 11 5.06 -8.26 3.05
C ARG A 11 5.68 -8.82 1.79
N SER A 12 4.90 -9.63 1.09
CA SER A 12 5.15 -9.99 -0.31
C SER A 12 4.22 -9.20 -1.24
N SER A 13 4.63 -9.01 -2.49
CA SER A 13 3.84 -8.32 -3.52
C SER A 13 3.44 -6.87 -3.18
N LEU A 14 4.21 -6.20 -2.31
CA LEU A 14 4.00 -4.79 -1.97
C LEU A 14 4.23 -3.92 -3.21
N SER A 15 3.27 -3.05 -3.54
CA SER A 15 3.40 -2.11 -4.65
C SER A 15 3.95 -0.76 -4.17
N LEU A 16 5.00 -0.25 -4.82
CA LEU A 16 5.52 1.10 -4.58
C LEU A 16 5.11 2.03 -5.72
N VAL A 17 4.54 3.18 -5.37
CA VAL A 17 4.04 4.18 -6.33
C VAL A 17 4.57 5.56 -5.97
N SER A 18 5.17 6.26 -6.94
CA SER A 18 5.47 7.69 -6.81
C SER A 18 4.33 8.50 -7.42
N LEU A 19 3.68 9.35 -6.62
CA LEU A 19 2.59 10.21 -7.05
C LEU A 19 2.80 11.62 -6.53
N ALA A 20 2.89 12.59 -7.46
CA ALA A 20 3.03 14.01 -7.15
C ALA A 20 4.19 14.37 -6.18
N GLY A 21 5.31 13.63 -6.26
CA GLY A 21 6.48 13.85 -5.41
C GLY A 21 6.45 13.11 -4.07
N THR A 22 5.42 12.30 -3.82
CA THR A 22 5.29 11.50 -2.60
C THR A 22 5.39 10.01 -2.94
N LEU A 23 6.10 9.25 -2.11
CA LEU A 23 6.20 7.79 -2.21
C LEU A 23 5.08 7.12 -1.41
N TYR A 24 4.41 6.17 -2.04
CA TYR A 24 3.35 5.35 -1.45
C TYR A 24 3.71 3.87 -1.51
N ALA A 25 3.28 3.13 -0.49
CA ALA A 25 3.29 1.68 -0.45
C ALA A 25 1.85 1.19 -0.34
N ILE A 26 1.44 0.28 -1.22
CA ILE A 26 0.04 -0.14 -1.37
C ILE A 26 -0.05 -1.66 -1.34
N GLY A 27 -0.86 -2.16 -0.41
CA GLY A 27 -1.29 -3.55 -0.32
C GLY A 27 -0.20 -4.59 -0.09
N GLY A 28 -0.33 -5.72 -0.79
CA GLY A 28 0.54 -6.91 -0.63
C GLY A 28 -0.02 -7.91 0.37
N PHE A 29 0.71 -9.00 0.60
CA PHE A 29 0.31 -10.05 1.54
C PHE A 29 1.17 -10.00 2.79
N ALA A 30 0.51 -10.00 3.95
CA ALA A 30 1.15 -10.08 5.25
C ALA A 30 0.70 -11.35 5.98
N THR A 31 1.52 -11.82 6.92
CA THR A 31 1.10 -12.85 7.86
C THR A 31 0.27 -12.22 8.96
N LEU A 32 -0.98 -12.67 9.13
CA LEU A 32 -1.82 -12.31 10.27
C LEU A 32 -2.05 -13.52 11.16
N GLU A 33 -2.02 -13.28 12.47
CA GLU A 33 -2.40 -14.26 13.47
C GLU A 33 -3.91 -14.20 13.68
N THR A 34 -4.56 -15.34 13.51
CA THR A 34 -6.00 -15.51 13.76
C THR A 34 -6.28 -15.62 15.26
N GLU A 35 -7.55 -15.53 15.66
CA GLU A 35 -7.94 -15.70 17.07
C GLU A 35 -7.53 -17.06 17.66
N SER A 36 -7.33 -18.08 16.81
CA SER A 36 -6.84 -19.41 17.20
C SER A 36 -5.31 -19.53 17.26
N GLY A 37 -4.57 -18.46 16.96
CA GLY A 37 -3.10 -18.46 16.91
C GLY A 37 -2.50 -19.00 15.61
N GLU A 38 -3.32 -19.26 14.59
CA GLU A 38 -2.83 -19.71 13.28
C GLU A 38 -2.32 -18.51 12.47
N LEU A 39 -1.13 -18.66 11.87
CA LEU A 39 -0.48 -17.66 11.02
C LEU A 39 -0.89 -17.87 9.56
N VAL A 40 -1.69 -16.94 9.01
CA VAL A 40 -2.27 -17.06 7.67
C VAL A 40 -1.81 -15.90 6.78
N PRO A 41 -1.29 -16.16 5.56
CA PRO A 41 -1.02 -15.11 4.60
C PRO A 41 -2.33 -14.48 4.13
N THR A 42 -2.46 -13.17 4.32
CA THR A 42 -3.70 -12.43 4.05
C THR A 42 -3.38 -11.23 3.18
N GLU A 43 -4.20 -11.04 2.15
CA GLU A 43 -4.10 -9.87 1.28
C GLU A 43 -4.55 -8.61 2.03
N LEU A 44 -3.75 -7.56 1.91
CA LEU A 44 -4.07 -6.23 2.42
C LEU A 44 -4.20 -5.28 1.24
N ASN A 45 -5.16 -4.36 1.33
CA ASN A 45 -5.43 -3.32 0.34
C ASN A 45 -5.32 -1.92 0.98
N ASP A 46 -4.43 -1.79 1.96
CA ASP A 46 -4.15 -0.55 2.67
C ASP A 46 -3.14 0.34 1.90
N ILE A 47 -3.14 1.62 2.24
CA ILE A 47 -2.26 2.63 1.66
C ILE A 47 -1.41 3.21 2.77
N TRP A 48 -0.10 3.25 2.52
CA TRP A 48 0.88 3.95 3.33
C TRP A 48 1.56 5.03 2.51
N ARG A 49 1.93 6.12 3.17
CA ARG A 49 2.72 7.21 2.60
C ARG A 49 4.04 7.30 3.34
N TYR A 50 5.13 7.52 2.62
CA TYR A 50 6.40 7.89 3.22
C TYR A 50 6.46 9.40 3.46
N ASN A 51 6.67 9.79 4.71
CA ASN A 51 6.95 11.17 5.12
C ASN A 51 8.46 11.40 5.05
N GLU A 52 8.89 12.23 4.10
CA GLU A 52 10.31 12.54 3.86
C GLU A 52 10.94 13.36 5.00
N ASP A 53 10.17 14.23 5.65
CA ASP A 53 10.66 15.10 6.71
C ASP A 53 10.98 14.29 7.98
N GLU A 54 10.10 13.35 8.31
CA GLU A 54 10.26 12.47 9.48
C GLU A 54 11.00 11.16 9.19
N LYS A 55 11.17 10.84 7.91
CA LYS A 55 11.70 9.56 7.41
C LYS A 55 10.93 8.35 7.94
N LYS A 56 9.60 8.39 7.85
CA LYS A 56 8.70 7.36 8.39
C LYS A 56 7.55 7.01 7.46
N TRP A 57 7.07 5.78 7.59
CA TRP A 57 5.83 5.34 6.95
C TRP A 57 4.61 5.70 7.80
N GLU A 58 3.61 6.32 7.17
CA GLU A 58 2.35 6.74 7.78
C GLU A 58 1.18 6.01 7.11
N GLY A 59 0.29 5.41 7.91
CA GLY A 59 -0.94 4.81 7.40
C GLY A 59 -1.91 5.88 6.90
N VAL A 60 -2.37 5.76 5.65
CA VAL A 60 -3.31 6.71 5.01
C VAL A 60 -4.72 6.14 4.98
N LEU A 61 -4.86 4.88 4.58
CA LEU A 61 -6.15 4.20 4.39
C LEU A 61 -6.00 2.72 4.72
N ARG A 62 -6.97 2.14 5.43
CA ARG A 62 -6.94 0.72 5.82
C ARG A 62 -7.37 -0.24 4.71
N GLU A 63 -8.24 0.20 3.80
CA GLU A 63 -8.74 -0.66 2.72
C GLU A 63 -9.27 0.16 1.55
N ILE A 64 -8.74 -0.09 0.35
CA ILE A 64 -9.35 0.34 -0.92
C ILE A 64 -10.34 -0.74 -1.35
N ALA A 65 -11.60 -0.36 -1.55
CA ALA A 65 -12.60 -1.28 -2.07
C ALA A 65 -12.23 -1.82 -3.47
N TYR A 66 -12.56 -3.09 -3.73
CA TYR A 66 -12.39 -3.75 -5.03
C TYR A 66 -10.93 -3.89 -5.50
N ALA A 67 -9.95 -3.84 -4.59
CA ALA A 67 -8.53 -3.90 -4.92
C ALA A 67 -7.89 -5.30 -4.81
N ALA A 68 -8.67 -6.34 -4.51
CA ALA A 68 -8.16 -7.72 -4.44
C ALA A 68 -7.51 -8.13 -5.78
N GLY A 69 -6.26 -8.59 -5.72
CA GLY A 69 -5.44 -8.96 -6.87
C GLY A 69 -5.06 -7.80 -7.79
N ALA A 70 -5.21 -6.55 -7.37
CA ALA A 70 -4.96 -5.38 -8.21
C ALA A 70 -3.47 -5.03 -8.32
N THR A 71 -3.12 -4.39 -9.44
CA THR A 71 -1.85 -3.67 -9.61
C THR A 71 -2.11 -2.17 -9.56
N PHE A 72 -1.23 -1.41 -8.91
CA PHE A 72 -1.39 0.03 -8.73
C PHE A 72 -0.42 0.82 -9.62
N LEU A 73 -0.94 1.79 -10.36
CA LEU A 73 -0.15 2.63 -11.26
C LEU A 73 -0.47 4.11 -11.03
N PRO A 74 0.55 5.00 -10.99
CA PRO A 74 0.31 6.43 -11.01
C PRO A 74 -0.06 6.87 -12.43
N VAL A 75 -1.29 7.37 -12.62
CA VAL A 75 -1.80 7.78 -13.94
C VAL A 75 -2.38 9.19 -13.87
N ARG A 76 -2.08 10.03 -14.87
CA ARG A 76 -2.78 11.29 -15.10
C ARG A 76 -4.04 11.00 -15.92
N LEU A 77 -5.21 11.15 -15.32
CA LEU A 77 -6.50 10.87 -15.95
C LEU A 77 -7.26 12.16 -16.27
N ASN A 78 -8.00 12.15 -17.38
CA ASN A 78 -8.96 13.22 -17.68
C ASN A 78 -10.24 12.97 -16.88
N VAL A 79 -10.55 13.85 -15.93
CA VAL A 79 -11.69 13.73 -15.03
C VAL A 79 -13.05 13.69 -15.77
N LEU A 80 -13.14 14.30 -16.95
CA LEU A 80 -14.37 14.28 -17.77
C LEU A 80 -14.65 12.92 -18.42
N ARG A 81 -13.68 12.00 -18.38
CA ARG A 81 -13.79 10.64 -18.94
C ARG A 81 -14.06 9.58 -17.85
N LEU A 82 -14.14 9.98 -16.58
CA LEU A 82 -14.38 9.06 -15.48
C LEU A 82 -15.88 8.88 -15.23
N THR A 83 -16.28 7.66 -14.87
CA THR A 83 -17.64 7.33 -14.43
C THR A 83 -17.63 7.08 -12.93
N LYS A 84 -18.65 7.57 -12.23
CA LYS A 84 -18.80 7.33 -10.80
C LYS A 84 -19.16 5.84 -10.57
N MET A 85 -18.39 5.16 -9.72
CA MET A 85 -18.73 3.84 -9.19
C MET A 85 -19.73 3.94 -8.05
#